data_AF-A0A2V2R6G7-F1
#
_entry.id   AF-A0A2V2R6G7-F1
#
_cell.length_a   1.000
_cell.length_b   1.000
_cell.length_c   1.000
_cell.angle_alpha   90.00
_cell.angle_beta   90.00
_cell.angle_gamma   90.00
#
_symmetry.space_group_name_H-M   'P 1'
#
loop_
_entity.id
_entity.type
_entity.pdbx_description
1 polymer ?
#
loop_
_entity_poly.entity_id
_entity_poly.type
_entity_poly.pdbx_seq_one_letter_code
_entity_poly.pdbx_strand_id
1 'polypeptide(L)'
;MNDTKQIEVLKSLAEAAKERETSESATQVASVRVSPGAYLATASLFTFSSALLVRSGNNFWALVALCVAWVVIPMLGVTDRIVFDGERLTRRGVVPTIVKVIFGRRWRLSLADFESVETSAVRTLRRGGSVRYRYRSQIVGKGMQFVIASGRKSYRRMIRTLFPLIHEDKLDSRSRDLRDYLVEPQSLDRKTKLSQLAPENILAGAATDFKLGGRKTDDCESLSDAANAARFERANLLRRLANELRVAGRLAEAGEAFRRALNVIPREAWLIYDFARLLRSQASAKGDAKLLSRARAALRLATIRAGSDGNLLALIGETTLECGDIRRAQRVFHKALEVDARNVKARFGLADVALREGKLAHVIHHHRDAALVAAEKSVALFARREADYYARLNDDDEYLATELRRINLLQHANRVRRLAAAVTNAGILLALVTSYFDPTIATMGWSLATSAVVAWFLSLICVQVFSERRKASDYTE
;
A
#
# COMPACT_ATOMS: atom_id res chain seq x y z
N MET A 1 0.15 -2.01 47.51
CA MET A 1 0.14 -0.53 47.42
C MET A 1 1.23 0.06 46.52
N ASN A 2 1.87 -0.71 45.61
CA ASN A 2 2.94 -0.20 44.72
C ASN A 2 2.52 -0.05 43.23
N ASP A 3 1.48 -0.76 42.78
CA ASP A 3 1.10 -0.75 41.36
C ASP A 3 0.32 0.51 40.95
N THR A 4 -0.45 1.10 41.85
CA THR A 4 -1.20 2.34 41.59
C THR A 4 -0.28 3.53 41.37
N LYS A 5 0.80 3.64 42.15
CA LYS A 5 1.82 4.69 42.01
C LYS A 5 2.61 4.56 40.70
N GLN A 6 2.86 3.34 40.22
CA GLN A 6 3.54 3.13 38.93
C GLN A 6 2.64 3.53 37.74
N ILE A 7 1.34 3.28 37.83
CA ILE A 7 0.37 3.68 36.80
C ILE A 7 0.25 5.21 36.72
N GLU A 8 0.30 5.90 37.85
CA GLU A 8 0.21 7.37 37.93
C GLU A 8 1.46 8.06 37.35
N VAL A 9 2.65 7.50 37.61
CA VAL A 9 3.92 7.96 37.03
C VAL A 9 3.97 7.71 35.52
N LEU A 10 3.39 6.62 35.03
CA LEU A 10 3.28 6.35 33.60
C LEU A 10 2.30 7.29 32.89
N LYS A 11 1.23 7.72 33.57
CA LYS A 11 0.27 8.71 33.05
C LYS A 11 0.89 10.11 32.96
N SER A 12 1.59 10.55 34.01
CA SER A 12 2.24 11.87 34.02
C SER A 12 3.40 11.98 33.02
N LEU A 13 4.15 10.89 32.80
CA LEU A 13 5.17 10.82 31.75
C LEU A 13 4.57 10.79 30.33
N ALA A 14 3.39 10.20 30.17
CA ALA A 14 2.66 10.20 28.89
C ALA A 14 2.06 11.59 28.57
N GLU A 15 1.58 12.31 29.59
CA GLU A 15 1.08 13.68 29.47
C GLU A 15 2.21 14.68 29.21
N ALA A 16 3.34 14.60 29.92
CA ALA A 16 4.51 15.44 29.68
C ALA A 16 5.19 15.19 28.32
N ALA A 17 5.13 13.95 27.80
CA ALA A 17 5.56 13.64 26.44
C ALA A 17 4.59 14.22 25.39
N LYS A 18 3.28 14.24 25.68
CA LYS A 18 2.26 14.88 24.84
C LYS A 18 2.41 16.40 24.82
N GLU A 19 2.73 17.02 25.95
CA GLU A 19 2.97 18.47 26.06
C GLU A 19 4.25 18.91 25.36
N ARG A 20 5.34 18.13 25.46
CA ARG A 20 6.57 18.38 24.69
C ARG A 20 6.42 18.11 23.18
N GLU A 21 5.55 17.18 22.78
CA GLU A 21 5.21 16.99 21.35
C GLU A 21 4.27 18.08 20.81
N THR A 22 3.52 18.79 21.66
CA THR A 22 2.56 19.83 21.23
C THR A 22 3.17 21.23 21.14
N SER A 23 4.25 21.53 21.86
CA SER A 23 4.87 22.86 21.86
C SER A 23 5.90 23.12 20.74
N GLU A 24 6.42 22.10 20.04
CA GLU A 24 7.48 22.27 19.01
C GLU A 24 6.97 22.28 17.54
N SER A 25 5.68 22.02 17.24
CA SER A 25 5.21 21.69 15.87
C SER A 25 4.04 22.51 15.32
N ALA A 26 3.85 23.77 15.69
CA ALA A 26 2.63 24.53 15.43
C ALA A 26 2.24 24.80 13.94
N THR A 27 2.96 24.30 12.92
CA THR A 27 2.49 24.38 11.50
C THR A 27 2.80 23.17 10.61
N GLN A 28 3.42 22.10 11.11
CA GLN A 28 3.75 20.93 10.30
C GLN A 28 3.63 19.64 11.12
N VAL A 29 2.54 18.89 10.89
CA VAL A 29 2.23 17.67 11.66
C VAL A 29 3.10 16.49 11.20
N ALA A 30 3.30 16.34 9.89
CA ALA A 30 4.19 15.32 9.35
C ALA A 30 4.82 15.72 8.01
N SER A 31 6.02 15.20 7.74
CA SER A 31 6.70 15.37 6.46
C SER A 31 7.39 14.10 6.01
N VAL A 32 7.30 13.80 4.72
CA VAL A 32 7.94 12.66 4.07
C VAL A 32 8.62 13.12 2.78
N ARG A 33 9.84 12.66 2.54
CA ARG A 33 10.54 12.95 1.27
C ARG A 33 9.84 12.24 0.12
N VAL A 34 9.75 12.90 -1.03
CA VAL A 34 9.24 12.27 -2.25
C VAL A 34 10.15 11.10 -2.62
N SER A 35 9.58 10.05 -3.24
CA SER A 35 10.37 8.90 -3.67
C SER A 35 11.45 9.36 -4.67
N PRO A 36 12.73 8.97 -4.48
CA PRO A 36 13.83 9.47 -5.29
C PRO A 36 13.84 8.92 -6.73
N GLY A 37 12.93 8.00 -7.08
CA GLY A 37 12.97 7.28 -8.35
C GLY A 37 13.01 8.17 -9.59
N ALA A 38 12.20 9.23 -9.63
CA ALA A 38 12.22 10.18 -10.75
C ALA A 38 13.54 10.98 -10.82
N TYR A 39 14.07 11.39 -9.67
CA TYR A 39 15.36 12.10 -9.57
C TYR A 39 16.54 11.20 -9.99
N LEU A 40 16.55 9.94 -9.56
CA LEU A 40 17.58 8.96 -9.95
C LEU A 40 17.51 8.67 -11.45
N ALA A 41 16.31 8.54 -12.01
CA ALA A 41 16.09 8.42 -13.45
C ALA A 41 16.68 9.62 -14.21
N THR A 42 16.35 10.85 -13.80
CA THR A 42 16.91 12.05 -14.44
C THR A 42 18.43 12.13 -14.29
N ALA A 43 18.98 11.82 -13.10
CA ALA A 43 20.42 11.81 -12.87
C ALA A 43 21.10 10.79 -13.79
N SER A 44 20.55 9.58 -13.91
CA SER A 44 21.10 8.53 -14.80
C SER A 44 21.15 8.96 -16.27
N LEU A 45 20.16 9.73 -16.72
CA LEU A 45 20.13 10.29 -18.07
C LEU A 45 21.24 11.32 -18.28
N PHE A 46 21.40 12.26 -17.35
CA PHE A 46 22.47 13.26 -17.41
C PHE A 46 23.87 12.63 -17.29
N THR A 47 24.04 11.58 -16.49
CA THR A 47 25.32 10.83 -16.46
C THR A 47 25.63 10.16 -17.79
N PHE A 48 24.61 9.59 -18.44
CA PHE A 48 24.79 8.96 -19.74
C PHE A 48 25.09 10.00 -20.83
N SER A 49 24.37 11.12 -20.83
CA SER A 49 24.65 12.25 -21.73
C SER A 49 26.05 12.83 -21.53
N SER A 50 26.53 12.92 -20.29
CA SER A 50 27.90 13.34 -19.98
C SER A 50 28.93 12.40 -20.62
N ALA A 51 28.75 11.08 -20.51
CA ALA A 51 29.64 10.10 -21.14
C ALA A 51 29.69 10.24 -22.68
N LEU A 52 28.55 10.51 -23.32
CA LEU A 52 28.51 10.78 -24.77
C LEU A 52 29.22 12.09 -25.16
N LEU A 53 29.09 13.13 -24.33
CA LEU A 53 29.75 14.42 -24.56
C LEU A 53 31.27 14.33 -24.43
N VAL A 54 31.78 13.52 -23.49
CA VAL A 54 33.22 13.22 -23.42
C VAL A 54 33.68 12.55 -24.70
N ARG A 55 32.92 11.58 -25.20
CA ARG A 55 33.24 10.86 -26.44
C ARG A 55 33.21 11.76 -27.68
N SER A 56 32.38 12.80 -27.71
CA SER A 56 32.35 13.78 -28.81
C SER A 56 33.39 14.90 -28.68
N GLY A 57 34.26 14.86 -27.66
CA GLY A 57 35.29 15.87 -27.42
C GLY A 57 34.80 17.13 -26.69
N ASN A 58 33.53 17.19 -26.31
CA ASN A 58 32.90 18.35 -25.67
C ASN A 58 33.04 18.29 -24.13
N ASN A 59 34.28 18.32 -23.64
CA ASN A 59 34.60 18.11 -22.22
C ASN A 59 33.92 19.13 -21.28
N PHE A 60 33.77 20.38 -21.70
CA PHE A 60 33.09 21.41 -20.88
C PHE A 60 31.63 21.05 -20.60
N TRP A 61 30.87 20.75 -21.66
CA TRP A 61 29.46 20.35 -21.54
C TRP A 61 29.29 19.01 -20.81
N ALA A 62 30.24 18.09 -20.99
CA ALA A 62 30.27 16.85 -20.23
C ALA A 62 30.38 17.08 -18.71
N LEU A 63 31.24 18.01 -18.30
CA LEU A 63 31.42 18.37 -16.88
C LEU A 63 30.17 19.07 -16.33
N VAL A 64 29.55 19.97 -17.10
CA VAL A 64 28.28 20.61 -16.72
C VAL A 64 27.18 19.56 -16.52
N ALA A 65 27.00 18.64 -17.47
CA ALA A 65 26.00 17.58 -17.36
C ALA A 65 26.25 16.67 -16.15
N LEU A 66 27.52 16.35 -15.85
CA LEU A 66 27.89 15.56 -14.68
C LEU A 66 27.61 16.30 -13.37
N CYS A 67 27.91 17.60 -13.31
CA CYS A 67 27.60 18.46 -12.17
C CYS A 67 26.08 18.53 -11.91
N VAL A 68 25.29 18.70 -12.98
CA VAL A 68 23.82 18.65 -12.86
C VAL A 68 23.35 17.30 -12.33
N ALA A 69 23.90 16.19 -12.85
CA ALA A 69 23.52 14.84 -12.46
C ALA A 69 23.76 14.52 -10.98
N TRP A 70 24.92 14.93 -10.44
CA TRP A 70 25.37 14.50 -9.11
C TRP A 70 25.32 15.58 -8.02
N VAL A 71 25.15 16.85 -8.39
CA VAL A 71 25.02 17.96 -7.43
C VAL A 71 23.59 18.49 -7.44
N VAL A 72 23.13 19.00 -8.59
CA VAL A 72 21.84 19.71 -8.69
C VAL A 72 20.66 18.76 -8.48
N ILE A 73 20.60 17.64 -9.20
CA ILE A 73 19.46 16.71 -9.13
C ILE A 73 19.30 16.09 -7.74
N PRO A 74 20.36 15.59 -7.08
CA PRO A 74 20.26 15.10 -5.70
C PRO A 74 19.84 16.20 -4.72
N MET A 75 20.34 17.43 -4.88
CA MET A 75 19.92 18.58 -4.05
C MET A 75 18.41 18.86 -4.21
N LEU A 76 17.90 18.85 -5.43
CA LEU A 76 16.45 18.96 -5.71
C LEU A 76 15.66 17.81 -5.05
N GLY A 77 16.15 16.58 -5.14
CA GLY A 77 15.50 15.41 -4.54
C GLY A 77 15.48 15.43 -3.00
N VAL A 78 16.50 16.02 -2.34
CA VAL A 78 16.56 16.13 -0.87
C VAL A 78 15.62 17.21 -0.33
N THR A 79 15.41 18.28 -1.11
CA THR A 79 14.54 19.41 -0.73
C THR A 79 13.06 19.13 -0.99
N ASP A 80 12.74 18.19 -1.88
CA ASP A 80 11.36 17.84 -2.24
C ASP A 80 10.68 16.95 -1.19
N ARG A 81 9.63 17.48 -0.56
CA ARG A 81 8.91 16.87 0.55
C ARG A 81 7.41 16.99 0.36
N ILE A 82 6.71 15.93 0.74
CA ILE A 82 5.27 15.92 0.96
C ILE A 82 5.03 16.27 2.42
N VAL A 83 4.20 17.28 2.64
CA VAL A 83 3.91 17.85 3.95
C VAL A 83 2.41 17.74 4.22
N PHE A 84 2.09 17.34 5.45
CA PHE A 84 0.73 17.32 5.95
C PHE A 84 0.60 18.30 7.11
N ASP A 85 -0.31 19.26 6.94
CA ASP A 85 -0.55 20.36 7.87
C ASP A 85 -1.76 20.10 8.79
N GLY A 86 -2.28 18.87 8.84
CA GLY A 86 -3.47 18.49 9.63
C GLY A 86 -4.79 18.51 8.84
N GLU A 87 -4.92 19.41 7.87
CA GLU A 87 -6.11 19.48 6.99
C GLU A 87 -5.83 19.10 5.54
N ARG A 88 -4.61 19.38 5.07
CA ARG A 88 -4.27 19.35 3.65
C ARG A 88 -2.87 18.80 3.44
N LEU A 89 -2.70 18.15 2.31
CA LEU A 89 -1.46 17.54 1.86
C LEU A 89 -0.88 18.40 0.73
N THR A 90 0.36 18.84 0.90
CA THR A 90 1.06 19.74 -0.04
C THR A 90 2.42 19.18 -0.42
N ARG A 91 2.87 19.42 -1.66
CA ARG A 91 4.25 19.15 -2.07
C ARG A 91 5.05 20.45 -1.97
N ARG A 92 6.06 20.47 -1.10
CA ARG A 92 6.97 21.61 -0.88
C ARG A 92 8.38 21.26 -1.37
N GLY A 93 9.04 22.20 -2.02
CA GLY A 93 10.39 22.03 -2.56
C GLY A 93 10.66 22.96 -3.74
N VAL A 94 11.86 22.91 -4.29
CA VAL A 94 12.25 23.74 -5.44
C VAL A 94 11.46 23.35 -6.69
N VAL A 95 11.37 22.05 -6.98
CA VAL A 95 10.63 21.51 -8.13
C VAL A 95 9.15 21.93 -8.17
N PRO A 96 8.32 21.70 -7.12
CA PRO A 96 6.93 22.15 -7.16
C PRO A 96 6.78 23.67 -7.24
N THR A 97 7.76 24.45 -6.78
CA THR A 97 7.77 25.91 -6.93
C THR A 97 7.99 26.31 -8.37
N ILE A 98 8.96 25.69 -9.06
CA ILE A 98 9.19 25.88 -10.50
C ILE A 98 7.94 25.49 -11.30
N VAL A 99 7.35 24.33 -11.01
CA VAL A 99 6.13 23.86 -11.68
C VAL A 99 4.96 24.82 -11.47
N LYS A 100 4.82 25.40 -10.27
CA LYS A 100 3.80 26.41 -9.97
C LYS A 100 3.99 27.68 -10.82
N VAL A 101 5.23 28.12 -11.00
CA VAL A 101 5.54 29.32 -11.80
C VAL A 101 5.30 29.07 -13.29
N ILE A 102 5.71 27.91 -13.81
CA ILE A 102 5.62 27.60 -15.24
C ILE A 102 4.21 27.19 -15.67
N PHE A 103 3.55 26.33 -14.90
CA PHE A 103 2.28 25.69 -15.30
C PHE A 103 1.07 26.16 -14.49
N GLY A 104 1.23 27.03 -13.50
CA GLY A 104 0.15 27.47 -12.60
C GLY A 104 -0.43 26.37 -11.69
N ARG A 105 -0.01 25.11 -11.83
CA ARG A 105 -0.54 23.97 -11.08
C ARG A 105 -0.03 23.93 -9.64
N ARG A 106 -0.95 23.88 -8.67
CA ARG A 106 -0.63 23.71 -7.25
C ARG A 106 -0.88 22.28 -6.81
N TRP A 107 0.16 21.63 -6.27
CA TRP A 107 0.06 20.30 -5.67
C TRP A 107 -0.46 20.40 -4.23
N ARG A 108 -1.79 20.58 -4.09
CA ARG A 108 -2.48 20.72 -2.80
C ARG A 108 -3.79 19.94 -2.81
N LEU A 109 -3.97 19.03 -1.87
CA LEU A 109 -5.19 18.22 -1.73
C LEU A 109 -5.70 18.24 -0.29
N SER A 110 -6.97 18.58 -0.08
CA SER A 110 -7.64 18.57 1.22
C SER A 110 -8.09 17.16 1.62
N LEU A 111 -8.17 16.87 2.93
CA LEU A 111 -8.72 15.60 3.43
C LEU A 111 -10.13 15.30 2.91
N ALA A 112 -10.99 16.32 2.85
CA ALA A 112 -12.36 16.19 2.33
C ALA A 112 -12.40 15.77 0.86
N ASP A 113 -11.36 16.09 0.09
CA ASP A 113 -11.25 15.78 -1.34
C ASP A 113 -10.58 14.44 -1.61
N PHE A 114 -10.19 13.69 -0.58
CA PHE A 114 -9.63 12.36 -0.76
C PHE A 114 -10.72 11.42 -1.24
N GLU A 115 -10.44 10.70 -2.32
CA GLU A 115 -11.37 9.77 -2.96
C GLU A 115 -11.03 8.34 -2.58
N SER A 116 -9.76 7.95 -2.75
CA SER A 116 -9.25 6.66 -2.34
C SER A 116 -7.82 6.75 -1.80
N VAL A 117 -7.51 5.85 -0.86
CA VAL A 117 -6.17 5.58 -0.38
C VAL A 117 -5.89 4.09 -0.53
N GLU A 118 -4.93 3.79 -1.39
CA GLU A 118 -4.52 2.44 -1.72
C GLU A 118 -3.10 2.22 -1.23
N THR A 119 -2.84 1.10 -0.56
CA THR A 119 -1.48 0.76 -0.14
C THR A 119 -1.02 -0.55 -0.75
N SER A 120 -0.04 -0.43 -1.64
CA SER A 120 0.71 -1.58 -2.16
C SER A 120 1.85 -1.96 -1.22
N ALA A 121 2.09 -3.26 -1.05
CA ALA A 121 3.19 -3.78 -0.24
C ALA A 121 4.10 -4.66 -1.10
N VAL A 122 5.35 -4.24 -1.28
CA VAL A 122 6.39 -5.06 -1.88
C VAL A 122 7.13 -5.79 -0.77
N ARG A 123 7.24 -7.10 -0.89
CA ARG A 123 7.94 -7.95 0.07
C ARG A 123 9.37 -8.20 -0.38
N THR A 124 10.29 -8.19 0.58
CA THR A 124 11.63 -8.74 0.42
C THR A 124 11.82 -9.79 1.49
N LEU A 125 12.08 -11.04 1.09
CA LEU A 125 12.30 -12.13 2.04
C LEU A 125 13.58 -11.87 2.84
N ARG A 126 13.54 -12.21 4.13
CA ARG A 126 14.73 -12.33 4.98
C ARG A 126 14.89 -13.79 5.40
N ARG A 127 16.11 -14.15 5.82
CA ARG A 127 16.40 -15.47 6.41
C ARG A 127 15.54 -15.64 7.68
N GLY A 128 15.07 -16.86 7.94
CA GLY A 128 14.35 -17.22 9.17
C GLY A 128 12.82 -17.05 9.16
N GLY A 129 12.19 -16.80 8.01
CA GLY A 129 10.73 -16.67 7.92
C GLY A 129 10.18 -15.26 8.15
N SER A 130 11.04 -14.30 8.52
CA SER A 130 10.69 -12.88 8.57
C SER A 130 10.56 -12.30 7.16
N VAL A 131 9.59 -11.41 7.01
CA VAL A 131 9.32 -10.69 5.77
C VAL A 131 9.55 -9.22 6.03
N ARG A 132 10.33 -8.55 5.18
CA ARG A 132 10.41 -7.10 5.21
C ARG A 132 9.42 -6.54 4.19
N TYR A 133 8.40 -5.85 4.68
CA TYR A 133 7.47 -5.11 3.85
C TYR A 133 7.99 -3.71 3.53
N ARG A 134 7.92 -3.34 2.25
CA ARG A 134 8.05 -1.97 1.76
C ARG A 134 6.69 -1.54 1.25
N TYR A 135 6.04 -0.66 1.99
CA TYR A 135 4.77 -0.07 1.61
C TYR A 135 4.96 1.07 0.63
N ARG A 136 3.96 1.27 -0.22
CA ARG A 136 3.80 2.44 -1.07
C ARG A 136 2.31 2.79 -1.03
N SER A 137 2.01 3.86 -0.33
CA SER A 137 0.66 4.39 -0.17
C SER A 137 0.40 5.45 -1.21
N GLN A 138 -0.69 5.30 -1.94
CA GLN A 138 -1.15 6.19 -2.99
C GLN A 138 -2.45 6.84 -2.53
N ILE A 139 -2.48 8.16 -2.53
CA ILE A 139 -3.65 8.97 -2.17
C ILE A 139 -4.12 9.66 -3.44
N VAL A 140 -5.37 9.43 -3.82
CA VAL A 140 -5.98 10.00 -5.02
C VAL A 140 -7.11 10.95 -4.62
N GLY A 141 -7.19 12.09 -5.30
CA GLY A 141 -8.28 13.04 -5.13
C GLY A 141 -8.20 14.18 -6.13
N LYS A 142 -9.34 14.64 -6.67
CA LYS A 142 -9.42 15.76 -7.62
C LYS A 142 -8.46 15.64 -8.82
N GLY A 143 -8.22 14.41 -9.30
CA GLY A 143 -7.28 14.13 -10.40
C GLY A 143 -5.80 14.29 -10.02
N MET A 144 -5.48 14.51 -8.75
CA MET A 144 -4.12 14.51 -8.22
C MET A 144 -3.81 13.18 -7.54
N GLN A 145 -2.56 12.76 -7.63
CA GLN A 145 -2.05 11.55 -6.99
C GLN A 145 -0.81 11.89 -6.16
N PHE A 146 -0.86 11.55 -4.87
CA PHE A 146 0.29 11.61 -3.98
C PHE A 146 0.78 10.21 -3.65
N VAL A 147 2.08 9.97 -3.85
CA VAL A 147 2.70 8.68 -3.58
C VAL A 147 3.69 8.84 -2.43
N ILE A 148 3.42 8.10 -1.35
CA ILE A 148 4.24 8.07 -0.15
C ILE A 148 4.85 6.67 -0.04
N ALA A 149 6.17 6.59 -0.25
CA ALA A 149 6.89 5.33 -0.10
C ALA A 149 7.32 5.11 1.35
N SER A 150 7.30 3.85 1.78
CA SER A 150 7.79 3.44 3.10
C SER A 150 9.24 3.85 3.28
N GLY A 151 9.45 4.67 4.31
CA GLY A 151 10.74 5.22 4.68
C GLY A 151 11.10 4.87 6.13
N ARG A 152 12.01 5.65 6.70
CA ARG A 152 12.39 5.55 8.12
C ARG A 152 11.25 6.10 9.01
N LYS A 153 11.56 6.80 10.10
CA LYS A 153 10.56 7.29 11.07
C LYS A 153 9.50 8.23 10.43
N SER A 154 9.88 9.01 9.42
CA SER A 154 9.00 9.96 8.74
C SER A 154 7.74 9.35 8.15
N TYR A 155 7.86 8.20 7.46
CA TYR A 155 6.70 7.51 6.90
C TYR A 155 5.74 7.05 8.00
N ARG A 156 6.24 6.45 9.07
CA ARG A 156 5.40 6.00 10.19
C ARG A 156 4.68 7.18 10.87
N ARG A 157 5.39 8.30 11.07
CA ARG A 157 4.79 9.53 11.62
C ARG A 157 3.69 10.09 10.70
N MET A 158 3.93 10.11 9.39
CA MET A 158 2.93 10.53 8.40
C MET A 158 1.69 9.63 8.41
N ILE A 159 1.85 8.31 8.37
CA ILE A 159 0.72 7.39 8.34
C ILE A 159 -0.10 7.47 9.65
N ARG A 160 0.57 7.51 10.80
CA ARG A 160 -0.11 7.61 12.12
C ARG A 160 -0.87 8.92 12.32
N THR A 161 -0.46 9.99 11.67
CA THR A 161 -1.13 11.31 11.77
C THR A 161 -2.21 11.46 10.71
N LEU A 162 -1.98 10.96 9.50
CA LEU A 162 -2.87 11.13 8.37
C LEU A 162 -4.02 10.11 8.34
N PHE A 163 -3.74 8.81 8.44
CA PHE A 163 -4.73 7.77 8.17
C PHE A 163 -5.90 7.73 9.18
N PRO A 164 -5.72 8.05 10.47
CA PRO A 164 -6.84 8.12 11.40
C PRO A 164 -7.87 9.21 11.07
N LEU A 165 -7.46 10.26 10.33
CA LEU A 165 -8.33 11.37 9.92
C LEU A 165 -9.12 11.05 8.64
N ILE A 166 -8.85 9.90 8.00
CA ILE A 166 -9.48 9.49 6.76
C ILE A 166 -10.64 8.54 7.07
N HIS A 167 -11.80 8.83 6.48
CA HIS A 167 -12.99 7.98 6.61
C HIS A 167 -12.70 6.54 6.18
N GLU A 168 -13.27 5.58 6.89
CA GLU A 168 -13.01 4.14 6.70
C GLU A 168 -13.26 3.68 5.26
N ASP A 169 -14.31 4.20 4.61
CA ASP A 169 -14.70 3.87 3.23
C ASP A 169 -13.67 4.28 2.17
N LYS A 170 -12.79 5.24 2.48
CA LYS A 170 -11.73 5.69 1.57
C LYS A 170 -10.47 4.81 1.66
N LEU A 171 -10.38 3.93 2.66
CA LEU A 171 -9.19 3.10 2.93
C LEU A 171 -9.39 1.66 2.46
N ASP A 172 -8.47 1.17 1.63
CA ASP A 172 -8.34 -0.25 1.28
C ASP A 172 -7.92 -1.12 2.49
N SER A 173 -8.06 -2.44 2.39
CA SER A 173 -7.72 -3.38 3.48
C SER A 173 -6.29 -3.19 4.03
N ARG A 174 -5.35 -2.81 3.17
CA ARG A 174 -3.93 -2.59 3.52
C ARG A 174 -3.69 -1.23 4.18
N SER A 175 -4.36 -0.16 3.73
CA SER A 175 -4.24 1.14 4.39
C SER A 175 -4.89 1.11 5.77
N ARG A 176 -6.00 0.38 5.94
CA ARG A 176 -6.57 0.10 7.27
C ARG A 176 -5.60 -0.60 8.20
N ASP A 177 -4.92 -1.64 7.71
CA ASP A 177 -3.88 -2.33 8.49
C ASP A 177 -2.80 -1.37 9.00
N LEU A 178 -2.35 -0.47 8.13
CA LEU A 178 -1.33 0.50 8.49
C LEU A 178 -1.87 1.56 9.45
N ARG A 179 -3.12 1.98 9.32
CA ARG A 179 -3.78 2.87 10.29
C ARG A 179 -3.81 2.24 11.68
N ASP A 180 -4.21 0.98 11.76
CA ASP A 180 -4.55 0.33 13.03
C ASP A 180 -3.33 -0.33 13.71
N TYR A 181 -2.37 -0.83 12.92
CA TYR A 181 -1.30 -1.72 13.40
C TYR A 181 0.11 -1.30 13.03
N LEU A 182 0.33 -0.16 12.37
CA LEU A 182 1.69 0.32 12.07
C LEU A 182 2.38 0.88 13.32
N VAL A 183 3.32 0.10 13.84
CA VAL A 183 4.03 0.40 15.09
C VAL A 183 5.54 0.60 14.87
N GLU A 184 6.17 1.32 15.79
CA GLU A 184 7.63 1.50 15.79
C GLU A 184 8.32 0.21 16.23
N PRO A 185 9.45 -0.16 15.60
CA PRO A 185 10.16 -1.40 15.94
C PRO A 185 10.47 -1.52 17.44
N GLN A 186 10.95 -0.44 18.07
CA GLN A 186 11.30 -0.45 19.50
C GLN A 186 10.09 -0.70 20.41
N SER A 187 8.95 -0.08 20.11
CA SER A 187 7.71 -0.32 20.88
C SER A 187 7.18 -1.75 20.66
N LEU A 188 7.34 -2.29 19.45
CA LEU A 188 6.96 -3.66 19.14
C LEU A 188 7.82 -4.66 19.93
N ASP A 189 9.14 -4.45 19.97
CA ASP A 189 10.07 -5.29 20.73
C ASP A 189 9.78 -5.29 22.24
N ARG A 190 9.37 -4.14 22.79
CA ARG A 190 8.92 -4.04 24.19
C ARG A 190 7.65 -4.86 24.41
N LYS A 191 6.64 -4.73 23.54
CA LYS A 191 5.38 -5.49 23.63
C LYS A 191 5.59 -7.00 23.52
N THR A 192 6.48 -7.46 22.62
CA THR A 192 6.78 -8.90 22.49
C THR A 192 7.45 -9.47 23.73
N LYS A 193 8.37 -8.72 24.34
CA LYS A 193 9.03 -9.11 25.59
C LYS A 193 8.05 -9.19 26.75
N LEU A 194 7.21 -8.17 26.92
CA LEU A 194 6.17 -8.14 27.95
C LEU A 194 5.16 -9.28 27.79
N SER A 195 4.87 -9.67 26.55
CA SER A 195 3.94 -10.77 26.24
C SER A 195 4.57 -12.16 26.31
N GLN A 196 5.87 -12.25 26.62
CA GLN A 196 6.64 -13.51 26.73
C GLN A 196 6.45 -14.41 25.49
N LEU A 197 6.53 -13.83 24.30
CA LEU A 197 6.53 -14.59 23.05
C LEU A 197 7.92 -15.17 22.81
N ALA A 198 7.97 -16.38 22.27
CA ALA A 198 9.24 -17.00 21.94
C ALA A 198 9.89 -16.23 20.78
N PRO A 199 11.23 -16.07 20.79
CA PRO A 199 11.93 -15.43 19.69
C PRO A 199 11.80 -16.24 18.39
N GLU A 200 11.87 -15.53 17.26
CA GLU A 200 11.68 -16.09 15.92
C GLU A 200 12.53 -17.34 15.64
N ASN A 201 13.77 -17.40 16.14
CA ASN A 201 14.67 -18.55 15.95
C ASN A 201 14.10 -19.86 16.53
N ILE A 202 13.41 -19.78 17.67
CA ILE A 202 12.79 -20.96 18.32
C ILE A 202 11.52 -21.35 17.56
N LEU A 203 10.73 -20.36 17.15
CA LEU A 203 9.47 -20.59 16.43
C LEU A 203 9.68 -21.09 14.99
N ALA A 204 10.82 -20.77 14.37
CA ALA A 204 11.14 -21.20 13.01
C ALA A 204 11.28 -22.73 12.87
N GLY A 205 11.70 -23.42 13.94
CA GLY A 205 11.79 -24.88 14.00
C GLY A 205 10.51 -25.58 14.47
N ALA A 206 9.53 -24.85 15.00
CA ALA A 206 8.30 -25.42 15.52
C ALA A 206 7.30 -25.72 14.39
N ALA A 207 6.71 -26.93 14.41
CA ALA A 207 5.69 -27.32 13.44
C ALA A 207 4.52 -26.32 13.43
N THR A 208 4.14 -25.84 12.23
CA THR A 208 3.11 -24.80 12.09
C THR A 208 1.67 -25.32 12.10
N ASP A 209 1.45 -26.56 12.50
CA ASP A 209 0.15 -27.23 12.41
C ASP A 209 -0.76 -26.87 13.58
N PHE A 210 -1.39 -25.71 13.49
CA PHE A 210 -2.52 -25.32 14.33
C PHE A 210 -3.83 -25.57 13.57
N LYS A 211 -4.72 -26.36 14.17
CA LYS A 211 -6.08 -26.62 13.65
C LYS A 211 -7.07 -25.69 14.35
N LEU A 212 -7.73 -24.82 13.59
CA LEU A 212 -8.88 -24.05 14.06
C LEU A 212 -10.05 -24.99 14.39
N GLY A 213 -10.62 -24.88 15.58
CA GLY A 213 -11.77 -25.68 16.01
C GLY A 213 -11.46 -26.91 16.87
N GLY A 214 -10.27 -26.97 17.49
CA GLY A 214 -9.91 -28.02 18.47
C GLY A 214 -10.75 -27.97 19.76
N ARG A 215 -10.88 -29.14 20.40
CA ARG A 215 -11.72 -29.48 21.56
C ARG A 215 -11.64 -28.45 22.71
N LYS A 216 -12.79 -28.24 23.36
CA LYS A 216 -12.98 -27.47 24.61
C LYS A 216 -11.85 -27.78 25.60
N THR A 217 -11.18 -26.76 26.13
CA THR A 217 -10.74 -26.83 27.52
C THR A 217 -11.99 -26.54 28.34
N ASP A 218 -12.68 -27.59 28.77
CA ASP A 218 -13.82 -27.50 29.68
C ASP A 218 -13.44 -26.87 31.05
N ASP A 219 -12.15 -26.59 31.27
CA ASP A 219 -11.60 -25.91 32.45
C ASP A 219 -11.92 -24.40 32.56
N CYS A 220 -12.67 -23.81 31.62
CA CYS A 220 -13.03 -22.38 31.69
C CYS A 220 -14.25 -22.08 32.57
N GLU A 221 -15.05 -23.09 32.94
CA GLU A 221 -16.30 -22.87 33.67
C GLU A 221 -16.11 -22.77 35.20
N SER A 222 -14.91 -23.01 35.74
CA SER A 222 -14.64 -23.02 37.20
C SER A 222 -13.87 -21.82 37.75
N LEU A 223 -13.55 -20.81 36.92
CA LEU A 223 -12.81 -19.61 37.33
C LEU A 223 -13.75 -18.43 37.62
N SER A 224 -13.38 -17.58 38.58
CA SER A 224 -14.12 -16.35 38.89
C SER A 224 -14.31 -15.45 37.66
N ASP A 225 -15.42 -14.72 37.61
CA ASP A 225 -15.76 -13.81 36.50
C ASP A 225 -14.66 -12.78 36.21
N ALA A 226 -13.99 -12.28 37.26
CA ALA A 226 -12.87 -11.34 37.13
C ALA A 226 -11.64 -11.98 36.46
N ALA A 227 -11.33 -13.24 36.76
CA ALA A 227 -10.24 -13.97 36.13
C ALA A 227 -10.53 -14.24 34.64
N ASN A 228 -11.79 -14.55 34.31
CA ASN A 228 -12.22 -14.72 32.92
C ASN A 228 -12.15 -13.40 32.13
N ALA A 229 -12.60 -12.29 32.70
CA ALA A 229 -12.49 -10.96 32.08
C ALA A 229 -11.02 -10.60 31.77
N ALA A 230 -10.11 -10.78 32.72
CA ALA A 230 -8.69 -10.52 32.51
C ALA A 230 -8.07 -11.43 31.41
N ARG A 231 -8.51 -12.69 31.31
CA ARG A 231 -8.09 -13.59 30.22
C ARG A 231 -8.60 -13.12 28.86
N PHE A 232 -9.83 -12.64 28.77
CA PHE A 232 -10.40 -12.09 27.53
C PHE A 232 -9.67 -10.82 27.09
N GLU A 233 -9.39 -9.89 28.00
CA GLU A 233 -8.61 -8.70 27.71
C GLU A 233 -7.21 -9.06 27.22
N ARG A 234 -6.54 -10.01 27.88
CA ARG A 234 -5.23 -10.51 27.46
C ARG A 234 -5.27 -11.09 26.05
N ALA A 235 -6.31 -11.85 25.71
CA ALA A 235 -6.47 -12.40 24.36
C ALA A 235 -6.69 -11.30 23.31
N ASN A 236 -7.44 -10.25 23.62
CA ASN A 236 -7.61 -9.08 22.76
C ASN A 236 -6.30 -8.30 22.56
N LEU A 237 -5.50 -8.15 23.61
CA LEU A 237 -4.16 -7.55 23.51
C LEU A 237 -3.23 -8.41 22.64
N LEU A 238 -3.27 -9.74 22.79
CA LEU A 238 -2.54 -10.67 21.95
C LEU A 238 -2.99 -10.60 20.50
N ARG A 239 -4.30 -10.48 20.22
CA ARG A 239 -4.84 -10.26 18.86
C ARG A 239 -4.26 -9.00 18.23
N ARG A 240 -4.29 -7.88 18.97
CA ARG A 240 -3.74 -6.60 18.49
C ARG A 240 -2.24 -6.71 18.22
N LEU A 241 -1.48 -7.26 19.16
CA LEU A 241 -0.05 -7.49 19.02
C LEU A 241 0.26 -8.39 17.81
N ALA A 242 -0.52 -9.46 17.62
CA ALA A 242 -0.34 -10.37 16.49
C ALA A 242 -0.53 -9.68 15.14
N ASN A 243 -1.49 -8.75 15.04
CA ASN A 243 -1.66 -7.90 13.87
C ASN A 243 -0.50 -6.91 13.67
N GLU A 244 0.00 -6.30 14.75
CA GLU A 244 1.20 -5.44 14.68
C GLU A 244 2.43 -6.22 14.19
N LEU A 245 2.63 -7.45 14.68
CA LEU A 245 3.68 -8.36 14.22
C LEU A 245 3.50 -8.77 12.76
N ARG A 246 2.25 -9.05 12.34
CA ARG A 246 1.92 -9.37 10.95
C ARG A 246 2.26 -8.22 10.01
N VAL A 247 1.91 -6.98 10.37
CA VAL A 247 2.26 -5.77 9.58
C VAL A 247 3.77 -5.51 9.62
N ALA A 248 4.46 -5.81 10.73
CA ALA A 248 5.92 -5.74 10.78
C ALA A 248 6.61 -6.85 9.96
N GLY A 249 5.89 -7.93 9.63
CA GLY A 249 6.38 -9.11 8.91
C GLY A 249 7.11 -10.14 9.75
N ARG A 250 6.95 -10.09 11.09
CA ARG A 250 7.39 -11.11 12.04
C ARG A 250 6.33 -12.22 12.13
N LEU A 251 6.20 -12.97 11.03
CA LEU A 251 5.04 -13.86 10.80
C LEU A 251 4.99 -15.09 11.72
N ALA A 252 6.14 -15.55 12.22
CA ALA A 252 6.20 -16.69 13.15
C ALA A 252 5.66 -16.31 14.53
N GLU A 253 6.16 -15.21 15.09
CA GLU A 253 5.70 -14.66 16.37
C GLU A 253 4.23 -14.21 16.31
N ALA A 254 3.80 -13.61 15.20
CA ALA A 254 2.38 -13.31 14.96
C ALA A 254 1.53 -14.59 15.07
N GLY A 255 2.02 -15.69 14.50
CA GLY A 255 1.37 -17.00 14.57
C GLY A 255 1.22 -17.50 16.00
N GLU A 256 2.26 -17.38 16.82
CA GLU A 256 2.19 -17.75 18.23
C GLU A 256 1.17 -16.89 19.00
N ALA A 257 1.22 -15.56 18.82
CA ALA A 257 0.29 -14.64 19.48
C ALA A 257 -1.18 -14.94 19.11
N PHE A 258 -1.48 -15.18 17.82
CA PHE A 258 -2.82 -15.57 17.41
C PHE A 258 -3.25 -16.93 17.98
N ARG A 259 -2.36 -17.92 18.05
CA ARG A 259 -2.68 -19.22 18.66
C ARG A 259 -3.05 -19.06 20.13
N ARG A 260 -2.25 -18.30 20.89
CA ARG A 260 -2.53 -18.01 22.31
C ARG A 260 -3.87 -17.28 22.47
N ALA A 261 -4.19 -16.34 21.59
CA ALA A 261 -5.48 -15.65 21.61
C ALA A 261 -6.65 -16.59 21.26
N LEU A 262 -6.52 -17.42 20.22
CA LEU A 262 -7.55 -18.36 19.76
C LEU A 262 -7.81 -19.49 20.77
N ASN A 263 -6.84 -19.85 21.60
CA ASN A 263 -7.05 -20.80 22.70
C ASN A 263 -8.00 -20.24 23.77
N VAL A 264 -8.06 -18.91 23.92
CA VAL A 264 -8.97 -18.24 24.87
C VAL A 264 -10.30 -17.90 24.21
N ILE A 265 -10.27 -17.36 22.98
CA ILE A 265 -11.47 -16.88 22.27
C ILE A 265 -11.63 -17.60 20.90
N PRO A 266 -11.92 -18.90 20.86
CA PRO A 266 -11.92 -19.68 19.62
C PRO A 266 -13.06 -19.34 18.65
N ARG A 267 -14.10 -18.62 19.10
CA ARG A 267 -15.34 -18.38 18.35
C ARG A 267 -15.51 -16.95 17.84
N GLU A 268 -14.65 -16.02 18.23
CA GLU A 268 -14.75 -14.62 17.82
C GLU A 268 -14.43 -14.45 16.33
N ALA A 269 -15.37 -13.88 15.59
CA ALA A 269 -15.28 -13.74 14.14
C ALA A 269 -14.11 -12.85 13.70
N TRP A 270 -13.90 -11.72 14.39
CA TRP A 270 -12.79 -10.79 14.13
C TRP A 270 -11.42 -11.44 14.32
N LEU A 271 -11.25 -12.23 15.39
CA LEU A 271 -10.01 -12.94 15.64
C LEU A 271 -9.73 -14.02 14.58
N ILE A 272 -10.74 -14.77 14.16
CA ILE A 272 -10.62 -15.78 13.10
C ILE A 272 -10.30 -15.11 11.76
N TYR A 273 -10.93 -13.98 11.45
CA TYR A 273 -10.65 -13.18 10.26
C TYR A 273 -9.20 -12.67 10.23
N ASP A 274 -8.73 -12.07 11.33
CA ASP A 274 -7.35 -11.59 11.44
C ASP A 274 -6.34 -12.73 11.32
N PHE A 275 -6.63 -13.88 11.93
CA PHE A 275 -5.81 -15.08 11.77
C PHE A 275 -5.79 -15.59 10.33
N ALA A 276 -6.92 -15.56 9.62
CA ALA A 276 -6.97 -15.91 8.20
C ALA A 276 -6.04 -15.01 7.35
N ARG A 277 -5.95 -13.72 7.69
CA ARG A 277 -5.03 -12.78 7.03
C ARG A 277 -3.57 -13.04 7.36
N LEU A 278 -3.26 -13.50 8.56
CA LEU A 278 -1.93 -14.03 8.88
C LEU A 278 -1.61 -15.24 8.00
N LEU A 279 -2.49 -16.24 7.94
CA LEU A 279 -2.29 -17.44 7.12
C LEU A 279 -2.07 -17.08 5.66
N ARG A 280 -2.82 -16.13 5.13
CA ARG A 280 -2.60 -15.58 3.78
C ARG A 280 -1.23 -14.92 3.64
N SER A 281 -0.80 -14.13 4.63
CA SER A 281 0.51 -13.47 4.61
C SER A 281 1.65 -14.50 4.63
N GLN A 282 1.51 -15.58 5.40
CA GLN A 282 2.44 -16.72 5.43
C GLN A 282 2.43 -17.52 4.13
N ALA A 283 1.25 -17.84 3.60
CA ALA A 283 1.08 -18.54 2.32
C ALA A 283 1.74 -17.75 1.19
N SER A 284 1.49 -16.45 1.15
CA SER A 284 2.09 -15.54 0.19
C SER A 284 3.62 -15.57 0.33
N ALA A 285 4.15 -15.39 1.54
CA ALA A 285 5.60 -15.34 1.79
C ALA A 285 6.32 -16.66 1.44
N LYS A 286 5.72 -17.80 1.74
CA LYS A 286 6.30 -19.14 1.51
C LYS A 286 5.97 -19.72 0.13
N GLY A 287 5.03 -19.14 -0.61
CA GLY A 287 4.50 -19.74 -1.83
C GLY A 287 3.69 -21.03 -1.57
N ASP A 288 3.11 -21.16 -0.38
CA ASP A 288 2.48 -22.41 0.08
C ASP A 288 0.96 -22.42 -0.18
N ALA A 289 0.54 -23.25 -1.13
CA ALA A 289 -0.87 -23.43 -1.50
C ALA A 289 -1.71 -24.05 -0.37
N LYS A 290 -1.14 -24.90 0.48
CA LYS A 290 -1.83 -25.51 1.62
C LYS A 290 -2.17 -24.45 2.67
N LEU A 291 -1.24 -23.53 2.95
CA LEU A 291 -1.52 -22.38 3.82
C LEU A 291 -2.58 -21.46 3.22
N LEU A 292 -2.59 -21.25 1.90
CA LEU A 292 -3.64 -20.46 1.25
C LEU A 292 -5.01 -21.13 1.37
N SER A 293 -5.08 -22.45 1.20
CA SER A 293 -6.30 -23.23 1.42
C SER A 293 -6.81 -23.11 2.87
N ARG A 294 -5.90 -23.20 3.85
CA ARG A 294 -6.22 -22.96 5.28
C ARG A 294 -6.74 -21.54 5.52
N ALA A 295 -6.15 -20.53 4.88
CA ALA A 295 -6.63 -19.15 4.97
C ALA A 295 -8.07 -19.03 4.43
N ARG A 296 -8.37 -19.63 3.27
CA ARG A 296 -9.73 -19.66 2.70
C ARG A 296 -10.72 -20.39 3.62
N ALA A 297 -10.32 -21.49 4.25
CA ALA A 297 -11.16 -22.20 5.22
C ALA A 297 -11.44 -21.34 6.47
N ALA A 298 -10.42 -20.64 6.99
CA ALA A 298 -10.58 -19.71 8.11
C ALA A 298 -11.51 -18.53 7.76
N LEU A 299 -11.43 -17.98 6.55
CA LEU A 299 -12.37 -16.95 6.08
C LEU A 299 -13.81 -17.45 6.05
N ARG A 300 -14.06 -18.67 5.58
CA ARG A 300 -15.42 -19.27 5.62
C ARG A 300 -15.92 -19.39 7.05
N LEU A 301 -15.06 -19.84 7.97
CA LEU A 301 -15.41 -19.93 9.38
C LEU A 301 -15.72 -18.55 9.96
N ALA A 302 -14.91 -17.53 9.64
CA ALA A 302 -15.17 -16.16 10.05
C ALA A 302 -16.52 -15.64 9.52
N THR A 303 -16.87 -15.91 8.25
CA THR A 303 -18.18 -15.53 7.67
C THR A 303 -19.36 -16.17 8.43
N ILE A 304 -19.23 -17.43 8.84
CA ILE A 304 -20.27 -18.13 9.61
C ILE A 304 -20.41 -17.48 11.00
N ARG A 305 -19.27 -17.12 11.63
CA ARG A 305 -19.24 -16.54 12.98
C ARG A 305 -19.56 -15.05 13.02
N ALA A 306 -19.41 -14.32 11.92
CA ALA A 306 -19.63 -12.87 11.84
C ALA A 306 -21.07 -12.44 12.16
N GLY A 307 -22.04 -13.36 12.10
CA GLY A 307 -23.43 -13.07 12.43
C GLY A 307 -23.97 -11.91 11.59
N SER A 308 -24.35 -10.82 12.26
CA SER A 308 -24.90 -9.57 11.72
C SER A 308 -23.90 -8.41 11.70
N ASP A 309 -22.59 -8.67 11.68
CA ASP A 309 -21.58 -7.62 11.49
C ASP A 309 -21.34 -7.36 9.99
N GLY A 310 -22.10 -6.43 9.41
CA GLY A 310 -22.02 -6.08 7.99
C GLY A 310 -20.64 -5.56 7.56
N ASN A 311 -19.96 -4.82 8.44
CA ASN A 311 -18.63 -4.28 8.17
C ASN A 311 -17.57 -5.38 8.12
N LEU A 312 -17.60 -6.31 9.09
CA LEU A 312 -16.73 -7.49 9.06
C LEU A 312 -17.02 -8.36 7.83
N LEU A 313 -18.28 -8.56 7.46
CA LEU A 313 -18.65 -9.31 6.26
C LEU A 313 -18.05 -8.67 5.00
N ALA A 314 -18.16 -7.34 4.84
CA ALA A 314 -17.54 -6.63 3.71
C ALA A 314 -16.01 -6.85 3.66
N LEU A 315 -15.33 -6.77 4.81
CA LEU A 315 -13.89 -7.02 4.93
C LEU A 315 -13.48 -8.46 4.63
N ILE A 316 -14.30 -9.44 5.04
CA ILE A 316 -14.12 -10.85 4.70
C ILE A 316 -14.30 -11.03 3.19
N GLY A 317 -15.30 -10.39 2.59
CA GLY A 317 -15.54 -10.39 1.15
C GLY A 317 -14.35 -9.89 0.35
N GLU A 318 -13.81 -8.71 0.72
CA GLU A 318 -12.61 -8.11 0.11
C GLU A 318 -11.41 -9.07 0.21
N THR A 319 -11.16 -9.63 1.39
CA THR A 319 -10.04 -10.58 1.59
C THR A 319 -10.25 -11.90 0.82
N THR A 320 -11.49 -12.34 0.66
CA THR A 320 -11.85 -13.53 -0.13
C THR A 320 -11.62 -13.29 -1.62
N LEU A 321 -11.95 -12.09 -2.11
CA LEU A 321 -11.69 -11.66 -3.48
C LEU A 321 -10.19 -11.54 -3.77
N GLU A 322 -9.42 -11.02 -2.81
CA GLU A 322 -7.96 -10.98 -2.84
C GLU A 322 -7.32 -12.39 -2.81
N CYS A 323 -8.01 -13.40 -2.26
CA CYS A 323 -7.61 -14.80 -2.31
C CYS A 323 -7.99 -15.50 -3.62
N GLY A 324 -8.72 -14.84 -4.52
CA GLY A 324 -9.15 -15.37 -5.82
C GLY A 324 -10.47 -16.16 -5.80
N ASP A 325 -11.16 -16.27 -4.65
CA ASP A 325 -12.43 -17.00 -4.54
C ASP A 325 -13.62 -16.09 -4.91
N ILE A 326 -13.74 -15.71 -6.19
CA ILE A 326 -14.72 -14.70 -6.68
C ILE A 326 -16.16 -15.03 -6.29
N ARG A 327 -16.64 -16.25 -6.58
CA ARG A 327 -18.01 -16.69 -6.27
C ARG A 327 -18.36 -16.60 -4.78
N ARG A 328 -17.37 -16.84 -3.90
CA ARG A 328 -17.61 -16.73 -2.45
C ARG A 328 -17.61 -15.27 -2.01
N ALA A 329 -16.69 -14.46 -2.52
CA ALA A 329 -16.67 -13.04 -2.22
C ALA A 329 -18.01 -12.39 -2.56
N GLN A 330 -18.58 -12.70 -3.74
CA GLN A 330 -19.91 -12.22 -4.14
C GLN A 330 -20.99 -12.55 -3.11
N ARG A 331 -21.09 -13.81 -2.68
CA ARG A 331 -22.08 -14.23 -1.66
C ARG A 331 -21.86 -13.51 -0.32
N VAL A 332 -20.61 -13.31 0.08
CA VAL A 332 -20.27 -12.61 1.33
C VAL A 332 -20.66 -11.13 1.24
N PHE A 333 -20.44 -10.48 0.09
CA PHE A 333 -20.86 -9.10 -0.12
C PHE A 333 -22.39 -8.95 -0.15
N HIS A 334 -23.12 -9.87 -0.79
CA HIS A 334 -24.59 -9.87 -0.70
C HIS A 334 -25.06 -10.02 0.74
N LYS A 335 -24.47 -10.96 1.50
CA LYS A 335 -24.77 -11.09 2.94
C LYS A 335 -24.45 -9.83 3.73
N ALA A 336 -23.37 -9.12 3.40
CA ALA A 336 -23.05 -7.84 4.02
C ALA A 336 -24.13 -6.78 3.74
N LEU A 337 -24.70 -6.76 2.52
CA LEU A 337 -25.78 -5.85 2.14
C LEU A 337 -27.15 -6.25 2.70
N GLU A 338 -27.40 -7.53 2.94
CA GLU A 338 -28.61 -8.00 3.65
C GLU A 338 -28.62 -7.50 5.10
N VAL A 339 -27.44 -7.46 5.73
CA VAL A 339 -27.25 -6.99 7.11
C VAL A 339 -27.23 -5.47 7.19
N ASP A 340 -26.46 -4.84 6.29
CA ASP A 340 -26.33 -3.39 6.19
C ASP A 340 -26.49 -2.97 4.74
N ALA A 341 -27.72 -2.61 4.39
CA ALA A 341 -28.05 -2.11 3.08
C ALA A 341 -27.31 -0.81 2.74
N ARG A 342 -26.64 -0.14 3.69
CA ARG A 342 -25.85 1.07 3.42
C ARG A 342 -24.34 0.82 3.31
N ASN A 343 -23.91 -0.44 3.31
CA ASN A 343 -22.49 -0.76 3.23
C ASN A 343 -21.89 -0.41 1.85
N VAL A 344 -21.13 0.68 1.78
CA VAL A 344 -20.48 1.16 0.55
C VAL A 344 -19.39 0.20 0.09
N LYS A 345 -18.61 -0.37 1.02
CA LYS A 345 -17.54 -1.31 0.70
C LYS A 345 -18.05 -2.59 0.07
N ALA A 346 -19.17 -3.12 0.55
CA ALA A 346 -19.78 -4.30 -0.06
C ALA A 346 -20.23 -4.02 -1.51
N ARG A 347 -20.74 -2.82 -1.81
CA ARG A 347 -21.09 -2.42 -3.18
C ARG A 347 -19.88 -2.28 -4.08
N PHE A 348 -18.80 -1.63 -3.62
CA PHE A 348 -17.54 -1.60 -4.37
C PHE A 348 -16.98 -3.01 -4.58
N GLY A 349 -17.07 -3.88 -3.58
CA GLY A 349 -16.69 -5.28 -3.71
C GLY A 349 -17.50 -6.05 -4.77
N LEU A 350 -18.81 -5.78 -4.89
CA LEU A 350 -19.64 -6.35 -5.96
C LEU A 350 -19.32 -5.75 -7.34
N ALA A 351 -18.99 -4.45 -7.42
CA ALA A 351 -18.50 -3.84 -8.65
C ALA A 351 -17.18 -4.49 -9.10
N ASP A 352 -16.24 -4.73 -8.18
CA ASP A 352 -14.98 -5.42 -8.47
C ASP A 352 -15.20 -6.87 -8.92
N VAL A 353 -16.17 -7.57 -8.32
CA VAL A 353 -16.58 -8.92 -8.75
C VAL A 353 -17.13 -8.87 -10.18
N ALA A 354 -18.08 -7.97 -10.46
CA ALA A 354 -18.69 -7.80 -11.77
C ALA A 354 -17.65 -7.45 -12.84
N LEU A 355 -16.68 -6.60 -12.50
CA LEU A 355 -15.59 -6.20 -13.41
C LEU A 355 -14.72 -7.41 -13.77
N ARG A 356 -14.38 -8.27 -12.80
CA ARG A 356 -13.62 -9.51 -13.05
C ARG A 356 -14.40 -10.53 -13.89
N GLU A 357 -15.72 -10.47 -13.86
CA GLU A 357 -16.60 -11.29 -14.70
C GLU A 357 -16.87 -10.67 -16.08
N GLY A 358 -16.40 -9.44 -16.34
CA GLY A 358 -16.63 -8.71 -17.59
C GLY A 358 -18.03 -8.14 -17.74
N LYS A 359 -18.82 -8.03 -16.66
CA LYS A 359 -20.22 -7.60 -16.68
C LYS A 359 -20.34 -6.09 -16.42
N LEU A 360 -20.04 -5.27 -17.43
CA LEU A 360 -19.99 -3.80 -17.30
C LEU A 360 -21.32 -3.19 -16.79
N ALA A 361 -22.47 -3.67 -17.25
CA ALA A 361 -23.78 -3.24 -16.76
C ALA A 361 -23.93 -3.35 -15.22
N HIS A 362 -23.41 -4.43 -14.63
CA HIS A 362 -23.45 -4.64 -13.18
C HIS A 362 -22.45 -3.75 -12.45
N VAL A 363 -21.29 -3.48 -13.05
CA VAL A 363 -20.29 -2.53 -12.52
C VAL A 363 -20.92 -1.14 -12.39
N ILE A 364 -21.60 -0.67 -13.44
CA ILE A 364 -22.29 0.63 -13.47
C ILE A 364 -23.35 0.68 -12.36
N HIS A 365 -24.20 -0.35 -12.27
CA HIS A 365 -25.25 -0.42 -11.26
C HIS A 365 -24.69 -0.34 -9.84
N HIS A 366 -23.71 -1.16 -9.49
CA HIS A 366 -23.14 -1.17 -8.14
C HIS A 366 -22.42 0.14 -7.78
N HIS A 367 -21.76 0.80 -8.73
CA HIS A 367 -21.17 2.11 -8.49
C HIS A 367 -22.22 3.22 -8.35
N ARG A 368 -23.32 3.19 -9.12
CA ARG A 368 -24.44 4.14 -8.93
C ARG A 368 -25.07 3.97 -7.56
N ASP A 369 -25.33 2.73 -7.15
CA ASP A 369 -25.86 2.43 -5.83
C ASP A 369 -24.90 2.87 -4.71
N ALA A 370 -23.59 2.68 -4.89
CA ALA A 370 -22.59 3.17 -3.95
C ALA A 370 -22.59 4.70 -3.85
N ALA A 371 -22.78 5.40 -4.97
CA ALA A 371 -22.86 6.86 -5.00
C ALA A 371 -24.09 7.40 -4.25
N LEU A 372 -25.22 6.68 -4.31
CA LEU A 372 -26.46 7.06 -3.62
C LEU A 372 -26.37 6.93 -2.10
N VAL A 373 -25.57 5.98 -1.61
CA VAL A 373 -25.53 5.63 -0.19
C VAL A 373 -24.28 6.11 0.53
N ALA A 374 -23.26 6.56 -0.21
CA ALA A 374 -22.03 7.10 0.37
C ALA A 374 -22.30 8.34 1.26
N ALA A 375 -21.85 8.26 2.52
CA ALA A 375 -21.94 9.38 3.46
C ALA A 375 -21.02 10.55 3.09
N GLU A 376 -19.85 10.22 2.54
CA GLU A 376 -18.83 11.19 2.15
C GLU A 376 -19.02 11.65 0.70
N LYS A 377 -19.10 12.98 0.50
CA LYS A 377 -19.26 13.58 -0.83
C LYS A 377 -18.17 13.13 -1.82
N SER A 378 -16.92 13.01 -1.38
CA SER A 378 -15.83 12.59 -2.27
C SER A 378 -15.95 11.14 -2.71
N VAL A 379 -16.44 10.25 -1.84
CA VAL A 379 -16.71 8.84 -2.16
C VAL A 379 -17.89 8.73 -3.13
N ALA A 380 -18.95 9.51 -2.90
CA ALA A 380 -20.10 9.57 -3.81
C ALA A 380 -19.69 10.07 -5.21
N LEU A 381 -18.87 11.13 -5.27
CA LEU A 381 -18.34 11.65 -6.53
C LEU A 381 -17.40 10.65 -7.23
N PHE A 382 -16.56 9.95 -6.48
CA PHE A 382 -15.72 8.90 -7.02
C PHE A 382 -16.56 7.78 -7.64
N ALA A 383 -17.53 7.25 -6.89
CA ALA A 383 -18.42 6.20 -7.34
C ALA A 383 -19.21 6.62 -8.59
N ARG A 384 -19.74 7.84 -8.62
CA ARG A 384 -20.44 8.38 -9.80
C ARG A 384 -19.53 8.47 -11.02
N ARG A 385 -18.30 8.96 -10.87
CA ARG A 385 -17.35 9.04 -11.99
C ARG A 385 -16.94 7.67 -12.51
N GLU A 386 -16.76 6.68 -11.64
CA GLU A 386 -16.52 5.30 -12.09
C GLU A 386 -17.75 4.74 -12.82
N ALA A 387 -18.96 4.96 -12.30
CA ALA A 387 -20.19 4.55 -13.00
C ALA A 387 -20.32 5.19 -14.40
N ASP A 388 -20.07 6.50 -14.50
CA ASP A 388 -20.15 7.24 -15.77
C ASP A 388 -19.06 6.78 -16.75
N TYR A 389 -17.86 6.45 -16.25
CA TYR A 389 -16.78 5.88 -17.05
C TYR A 389 -17.16 4.51 -17.63
N TYR A 390 -17.65 3.60 -16.79
CA TYR A 390 -18.05 2.27 -17.24
C TYR A 390 -19.32 2.29 -18.09
N ALA A 391 -20.22 3.26 -17.91
CA ALA A 391 -21.38 3.46 -18.78
C ALA A 391 -20.94 3.81 -20.20
N ARG A 392 -20.02 4.77 -20.35
CA ARG A 392 -19.44 5.08 -21.66
C ARG A 392 -18.73 3.88 -22.28
N LEU A 393 -17.97 3.16 -21.47
CA LEU A 393 -17.28 1.95 -21.94
C LEU A 393 -18.24 0.85 -22.42
N ASN A 394 -19.45 0.81 -21.87
CA ASN A 394 -20.48 -0.16 -22.22
C ASN A 394 -21.34 0.29 -23.41
N ASP A 395 -21.59 1.59 -23.54
CA ASP A 395 -22.56 2.14 -24.48
C ASP A 395 -21.93 2.61 -25.80
N ASP A 396 -20.61 2.87 -25.81
CA ASP A 396 -19.87 3.40 -26.96
C ASP A 396 -18.70 2.47 -27.33
N ASP A 397 -18.89 1.70 -28.40
CA ASP A 397 -17.88 0.77 -28.95
C ASP A 397 -16.63 1.49 -29.45
N GLU A 398 -16.76 2.72 -29.97
CA GLU A 398 -15.61 3.51 -30.42
C GLU A 398 -14.78 3.95 -29.21
N TYR A 399 -15.44 4.46 -28.16
CA TYR A 399 -14.77 4.78 -26.90
C TYR A 399 -14.07 3.55 -26.32
N LEU A 400 -14.74 2.39 -26.27
CA LEU A 400 -14.13 1.12 -25.84
C LEU A 400 -12.89 0.79 -26.67
N ALA A 401 -12.96 0.87 -28.00
CA ALA A 401 -11.81 0.60 -28.86
C ALA A 401 -10.66 1.59 -28.63
N THR A 402 -10.93 2.87 -28.36
CA THR A 402 -9.88 3.85 -28.01
C THR A 402 -9.23 3.54 -26.66
N GLU A 403 -10.02 3.15 -25.66
CA GLU A 403 -9.52 2.85 -24.32
C GLU A 403 -8.73 1.54 -24.30
N LEU A 404 -9.15 0.52 -25.06
CA LEU A 404 -8.38 -0.71 -25.25
C LEU A 404 -7.04 -0.42 -25.95
N ARG A 405 -7.04 0.43 -26.99
CA ARG A 405 -5.79 0.88 -27.65
C ARG A 405 -4.87 1.60 -26.67
N ARG A 406 -5.41 2.51 -25.85
CA ARG A 406 -4.66 3.22 -24.80
C ARG A 406 -4.06 2.24 -23.79
N ILE A 407 -4.85 1.31 -23.26
CA ILE A 407 -4.39 0.31 -22.28
C ILE A 407 -3.29 -0.56 -22.90
N ASN A 408 -3.49 -1.02 -24.13
CA ASN A 408 -2.50 -1.84 -24.82
C ASN A 408 -1.19 -1.05 -25.05
N LEU A 409 -1.29 0.20 -25.51
CA LEU A 409 -0.14 1.09 -25.69
C LEU A 409 0.60 1.34 -24.37
N LEU A 410 -0.11 1.53 -23.25
CA LEU A 410 0.49 1.65 -21.93
C LEU A 410 1.22 0.36 -21.50
N GLN A 411 0.65 -0.82 -21.78
CA GLN A 411 1.30 -2.09 -21.49
C GLN A 411 2.57 -2.27 -22.32
N HIS A 412 2.50 -2.00 -23.62
CA HIS A 412 3.65 -2.05 -24.53
C HIS A 412 4.73 -1.05 -24.12
N ALA A 413 4.38 0.22 -23.87
CA ALA A 413 5.32 1.24 -23.41
C ALA A 413 6.01 0.83 -22.10
N ASN A 414 5.28 0.22 -21.16
CA ASN A 414 5.87 -0.31 -19.93
C ASN A 414 6.82 -1.50 -20.15
N ARG A 415 6.52 -2.39 -21.10
CA ARG A 415 7.42 -3.49 -21.48
C ARG A 415 8.68 -2.96 -22.16
N VAL A 416 8.51 -2.07 -23.14
CA VAL A 416 9.62 -1.39 -23.84
C VAL A 416 10.51 -0.68 -22.83
N ARG A 417 9.94 0.07 -21.88
CA ARG A 417 10.70 0.73 -20.82
C ARG A 417 11.59 -0.22 -20.02
N ARG A 418 11.06 -1.39 -19.64
CA ARG A 418 11.85 -2.38 -18.86
C ARG A 418 12.95 -3.02 -19.70
N LEU A 419 12.63 -3.38 -20.95
CA LEU A 419 13.60 -3.98 -21.87
C LEU A 419 14.69 -2.97 -22.25
N ALA A 420 14.32 -1.74 -22.60
CA ALA A 420 15.25 -0.67 -22.90
C ALA A 420 16.17 -0.38 -21.71
N ALA A 421 15.65 -0.34 -20.48
CA ALA A 421 16.49 -0.21 -19.28
C ALA A 421 17.48 -1.38 -19.10
N ALA A 422 17.12 -2.61 -19.48
CA ALA A 422 18.03 -3.75 -19.42
C ALA A 422 19.10 -3.68 -20.52
N VAL A 423 18.69 -3.37 -21.76
CA VAL A 423 19.57 -3.25 -22.93
C VAL A 423 20.56 -2.10 -22.78
N THR A 424 20.14 -0.96 -22.23
CA THR A 424 21.03 0.16 -21.91
C THR A 424 22.14 -0.25 -20.94
N ASN A 425 21.79 -0.89 -19.83
CA ASN A 425 22.77 -1.38 -18.87
C ASN A 425 23.73 -2.41 -19.50
N ALA A 426 23.20 -3.36 -20.29
CA ALA A 426 24.01 -4.34 -20.99
C ALA A 426 24.96 -3.70 -22.03
N GLY A 427 24.46 -2.73 -22.81
CA GLY A 427 25.25 -2.00 -23.81
C GLY A 427 26.36 -1.18 -23.18
N ILE A 428 26.09 -0.51 -22.04
CA ILE A 428 27.12 0.22 -21.27
C ILE A 428 28.19 -0.74 -20.74
N LEU A 429 27.78 -1.89 -20.17
CA LEU A 429 28.74 -2.89 -19.68
C LEU A 429 29.60 -3.46 -20.81
N LEU A 430 28.98 -3.80 -21.94
CA LEU A 430 29.69 -4.25 -23.13
C LEU A 430 30.71 -3.19 -23.55
N ALA A 431 30.28 -1.93 -23.69
CA ALA A 431 31.13 -0.83 -24.10
C ALA A 431 32.32 -0.59 -23.16
N LEU A 432 32.14 -0.73 -21.85
CA LEU A 432 33.20 -0.54 -20.86
C LEU A 432 34.21 -1.69 -20.85
N VAL A 433 33.74 -2.94 -20.96
CA VAL A 433 34.61 -4.13 -20.91
C VAL A 433 35.38 -4.31 -22.22
N THR A 434 34.69 -4.18 -23.37
CA THR A 434 35.31 -4.45 -24.67
C THR A 434 36.22 -3.32 -25.11
N SER A 435 36.12 -2.12 -24.55
CA SER A 435 37.06 -1.02 -24.83
C SER A 435 38.53 -1.37 -24.52
N TYR A 436 38.79 -2.38 -23.68
CA TYR A 436 40.15 -2.86 -23.40
C TYR A 436 40.67 -3.87 -24.43
N PHE A 437 39.78 -4.53 -25.17
CA PHE A 437 40.12 -5.64 -26.07
C PHE A 437 39.94 -5.25 -27.54
N ASP A 438 38.80 -4.66 -27.89
CA ASP A 438 38.43 -4.31 -29.26
C ASP A 438 37.60 -3.01 -29.30
N PRO A 439 38.12 -1.93 -29.93
CA PRO A 439 37.43 -0.66 -30.02
C PRO A 439 36.14 -0.73 -30.85
N THR A 440 36.04 -1.64 -31.83
CA THR A 440 34.87 -1.74 -32.73
C THR A 440 33.65 -2.24 -31.96
N ILE A 441 33.81 -3.30 -31.17
CA ILE A 441 32.76 -3.85 -30.31
C ILE A 441 32.33 -2.83 -29.26
N ALA A 442 33.28 -2.04 -28.74
CA ALA A 442 32.97 -0.96 -27.81
C ALA A 442 32.06 0.11 -28.45
N THR A 443 32.31 0.47 -29.71
CA THR A 443 31.43 1.42 -30.44
C THR A 443 30.02 0.86 -30.65
N MET A 444 29.88 -0.44 -30.93
CA MET A 444 28.58 -1.12 -31.03
C MET A 444 27.84 -1.12 -29.69
N GLY A 445 28.55 -1.30 -28.56
CA GLY A 445 27.98 -1.19 -27.23
C GLY A 445 27.39 0.20 -26.95
N TRP A 446 28.09 1.27 -27.33
CA TRP A 446 27.61 2.65 -27.19
C TRP A 446 26.42 2.99 -28.09
N SER A 447 26.39 2.50 -29.34
CA SER A 447 25.25 2.72 -30.25
C SER A 447 23.99 1.97 -29.79
N LEU A 448 24.18 0.75 -29.28
CA LEU A 448 23.10 -0.03 -28.66
C LEU A 448 22.57 0.67 -27.39
N ALA A 449 23.46 1.18 -26.54
CA ALA A 449 23.06 1.90 -25.34
C ALA A 449 22.31 3.20 -25.67
N THR A 450 22.77 3.98 -26.64
CA THR A 450 22.13 5.24 -27.05
C THR A 450 20.73 5.02 -27.62
N SER A 451 20.59 4.10 -28.58
CA SER A 451 19.27 3.75 -29.14
C SER A 451 18.30 3.26 -28.06
N ALA A 452 18.77 2.44 -27.11
CA ALA A 452 17.96 1.97 -26.01
C ALA A 452 17.59 3.09 -25.00
N VAL A 453 18.46 4.07 -24.71
CA VAL A 453 18.11 5.22 -23.85
C VAL A 453 17.04 6.08 -24.52
N VAL A 454 17.13 6.31 -25.83
CA VAL A 454 16.10 7.06 -26.58
C VAL A 454 14.76 6.34 -26.54
N ALA A 455 14.73 5.03 -26.79
CA ALA A 455 13.52 4.22 -26.67
C ALA A 455 12.94 4.26 -25.25
N TRP A 456 13.80 4.20 -24.23
CA TRP A 456 13.40 4.32 -22.83
C TRP A 456 12.77 5.69 -22.54
N PHE A 457 13.37 6.78 -23.02
CA PHE A 457 12.86 8.14 -22.81
C PHE A 457 11.52 8.37 -23.53
N LEU A 458 11.40 7.95 -24.80
CA LEU A 458 10.14 8.00 -25.54
C LEU A 458 9.04 7.22 -24.82
N SER A 459 9.37 6.04 -24.26
CA SER A 459 8.41 5.27 -23.49
C SER A 459 7.93 5.97 -22.22
N LEU A 460 8.76 6.81 -21.58
CA LEU A 460 8.34 7.62 -20.43
C LEU A 460 7.33 8.70 -20.83
N ILE A 461 7.59 9.38 -21.95
CA ILE A 461 6.68 10.39 -22.49
C ILE A 461 5.34 9.74 -22.83
N CYS A 462 5.36 8.60 -23.54
CA CYS A 462 4.15 7.84 -23.83
C CYS A 462 3.39 7.47 -22.54
N VAL A 463 4.08 6.93 -21.53
CA VAL A 463 3.42 6.59 -20.25
C VAL A 463 2.81 7.83 -19.59
N GLN A 464 3.50 8.97 -19.57
CA GLN A 464 2.95 10.20 -18.98
C GLN A 464 1.71 10.69 -19.72
N VAL A 465 1.79 10.83 -21.04
CA VAL A 465 0.70 11.33 -21.90
C VAL A 465 -0.53 10.44 -21.82
N PHE A 466 -0.35 9.12 -21.84
CA PHE A 466 -1.46 8.17 -21.84
C PHE A 466 -1.89 7.73 -20.43
N SER A 467 -1.20 8.13 -19.35
CA SER A 467 -1.54 7.70 -17.99
C SER A 467 -2.86 8.25 -17.47
N GLU A 468 -3.27 9.44 -17.88
CA GLU A 468 -4.55 10.03 -17.51
C GLU A 468 -5.68 9.40 -18.35
N ARG A 469 -6.80 9.07 -17.70
CA ARG A 469 -8.03 8.70 -18.42
C ARG A 469 -8.56 9.99 -19.07
N ARG A 470 -8.79 9.99 -20.40
CA ARG A 470 -9.37 11.16 -21.08
C ARG A 470 -10.75 11.46 -20.51
N LYS A 471 -11.02 12.74 -20.27
CA LYS A 471 -12.31 13.16 -19.70
C LYS A 471 -13.33 13.34 -20.81
N ALA A 472 -14.58 13.21 -20.41
CA ALA A 472 -15.76 13.41 -21.25
C ALA A 472 -15.78 14.70 -22.09
N SER A 473 -15.14 15.77 -21.61
CA SER A 473 -15.11 17.07 -22.24
C SER A 473 -14.15 17.16 -23.44
N ASP A 474 -13.26 16.19 -23.62
CA ASP A 474 -12.21 16.26 -24.65
C ASP A 474 -12.68 15.79 -26.05
N TYR A 475 -13.97 15.45 -26.19
CA TYR A 475 -14.59 14.99 -27.44
C TYR A 475 -15.76 15.89 -27.90
N THR A 476 -15.98 17.02 -27.23
CA THR A 476 -16.94 18.05 -27.65
C THR A 476 -16.20 19.24 -28.27
N GLU A 477 -15.33 18.97 -29.25
CA GLU A 477 -14.82 19.96 -30.21
C GLU A 477 -14.95 19.42 -31.63
#